data_AF-A0A2G4T7G4-F1
#
_entry.id   AF-A0A2G4T7G4-F1
#
_cell.length_a   1.000
_cell.length_b   1.000
_cell.length_c   1.000
_cell.angle_alpha   90.00
_cell.angle_beta   90.00
_cell.angle_gamma   90.00
#
_symmetry.space_group_name_H-M   'P 1'
#
loop_
_entity.id
_entity.type
_entity.pdbx_description
1 polymer ?
#
loop_
_entity_poly.entity_id
_entity_poly.type
_entity_poly.pdbx_seq_one_letter_code
_entity_poly.pdbx_strand_id
1 'polypeptide(L)'
;MSTAIIRSPLLEEFRSNKTRKFMLKDIINHVVEFSGDQHGSRFIQQKLETATSEEKQLVFDEILPNCLQLMTDVFGNYVIQKLFEHGNQAQKTVLAKQMEGHVLSLSLQMYGCRVVQKALEYVLTDQQATLIRELDGCVLKCVKDQNGNHVVQKAIERVPSHHVQFIIDTFHGQVYHLATHPYGCRVIQRMFEHCPEEQTAHLLEELHKSTGQLVQDQYGNYVIQHILEHGKPRDKALIISKVKGHTLQLSKHKFASNVVEKCVAYGSSEDRQALIEEVLATRPDGTYPLMSMMKDQYANYVVQKMLDVVDGSQKDLLIAKIKPHLQGLKKYTYGKHLISKIEKQIMFSNNGNNNNSNNPLIVENLGIAESN
;
A
#
# COMPACT_ATOMS: atom_id res chain seq x y z
N MET A 1 35.38 9.73 20.30
CA MET A 1 35.37 9.90 21.77
C MET A 1 33.93 10.03 22.19
N SER A 2 33.38 9.04 22.89
CA SER A 2 32.02 9.12 23.44
C SER A 2 32.01 10.11 24.60
N THR A 3 31.46 11.30 24.40
CA THR A 3 31.07 12.17 25.51
C THR A 3 30.14 11.38 26.41
N ALA A 4 30.53 11.14 27.66
CA ALA A 4 29.65 10.53 28.64
C ALA A 4 28.41 11.43 28.76
N ILE A 5 27.24 10.87 28.46
CA ILE A 5 25.97 11.56 28.64
C ILE A 5 25.77 11.70 30.15
N ILE A 6 25.91 12.93 30.65
CA ILE A 6 25.69 13.25 32.06
C ILE A 6 24.17 13.27 32.26
N ARG A 7 23.66 12.29 33.00
CA ARG A 7 22.24 12.21 33.39
C ARG A 7 22.04 12.81 34.78
N SER A 8 20.86 13.36 35.02
CA SER A 8 20.46 13.82 36.35
C SER A 8 20.38 12.65 37.34
N PRO A 9 20.59 12.91 38.64
CA PRO A 9 20.39 11.89 39.67
C PRO A 9 19.00 11.25 39.61
N LEU A 10 17.97 12.03 39.23
CA LEU A 10 16.60 11.54 39.11
C LEU A 10 16.45 10.54 37.95
N LEU A 11 17.05 10.83 36.79
CA LEU A 11 17.00 9.91 35.66
C LEU A 11 17.80 8.62 35.93
N GLU A 12 18.94 8.72 36.63
CA GLU A 12 19.69 7.53 37.06
C GLU A 12 18.92 6.70 38.11
N GLU A 13 18.24 7.35 39.05
CA GLU A 13 17.35 6.67 39.99
C GLU A 13 16.22 5.95 39.23
N PHE A 14 15.56 6.62 38.29
CA PHE A 14 14.50 6.04 37.48
C PHE A 14 14.97 4.80 36.70
N ARG A 15 16.17 4.84 36.13
CA ARG A 15 16.73 3.73 35.34
C ARG A 15 17.14 2.54 36.20
N SER A 16 17.64 2.78 37.41
CA SER A 16 18.18 1.75 38.31
C SER A 16 17.11 1.15 39.24
N ASN A 17 16.12 1.94 39.64
CA ASN A 17 15.13 1.56 40.63
C ASN A 17 13.93 0.84 40.00
N LYS A 18 13.89 -0.49 40.14
CA LYS A 18 12.82 -1.34 39.60
C LYS A 18 11.57 -1.44 40.47
N THR A 19 11.58 -0.93 41.70
CA THR A 19 10.49 -1.13 42.68
C THR A 19 9.60 0.10 42.84
N ARG A 20 10.15 1.30 42.64
CA ARG A 20 9.39 2.56 42.71
C ARG A 20 8.47 2.70 41.49
N LYS A 21 7.20 3.02 41.73
CA LYS A 21 6.23 3.37 40.67
C LYS A 21 6.26 4.87 40.41
N PHE A 22 6.95 5.28 39.35
CA PHE A 22 6.99 6.68 38.93
C PHE A 22 5.67 7.13 38.26
N MET A 23 5.35 8.41 38.47
CA MET A 23 4.25 9.15 37.85
C MET A 23 4.80 10.38 37.10
N LEU A 24 4.01 10.99 36.20
CA LEU A 24 4.46 12.16 35.43
C LEU A 24 4.84 13.34 36.33
N LYS A 25 4.09 13.56 37.40
CA LYS A 25 4.40 14.59 38.40
C LYS A 25 5.75 14.40 39.11
N ASP A 26 6.30 13.19 39.12
CA ASP A 26 7.56 12.90 39.80
C ASP A 26 8.78 13.32 38.97
N ILE A 27 8.58 13.61 37.67
CA ILE A 27 9.66 13.96 36.73
C ILE A 27 9.58 15.41 36.25
N ILE A 28 8.75 16.25 36.88
CA ILE A 28 8.66 17.67 36.54
C ILE A 28 10.02 18.34 36.72
N ASN A 29 10.32 19.28 35.83
CA ASN A 29 11.61 19.91 35.59
C ASN A 29 12.68 19.01 34.96
N HIS A 30 12.34 17.75 34.63
CA HIS A 30 13.22 16.79 33.95
C HIS A 30 12.52 16.09 32.76
N VAL A 31 11.31 16.50 32.37
CA VAL A 31 10.53 15.90 31.27
C VAL A 31 11.30 15.99 29.95
N VAL A 32 12.01 17.08 29.67
CA VAL A 32 12.81 17.22 28.45
C VAL A 32 13.98 16.23 28.45
N GLU A 33 14.68 16.09 29.57
CA GLU A 33 15.78 15.14 29.72
C GLU A 33 15.27 13.69 29.57
N PHE A 34 14.18 13.35 30.25
CA PHE A 34 13.54 12.04 30.14
C PHE A 34 13.08 11.76 28.71
N SER A 35 12.56 12.76 28.00
CA SER A 35 12.15 12.61 26.60
C SER A 35 13.32 12.28 25.67
N GLY A 36 14.51 12.79 25.96
CA GLY A 36 15.77 12.46 25.25
C GLY A 36 16.43 11.15 25.69
N ASP A 37 15.86 10.43 26.67
CA ASP A 37 16.36 9.13 27.14
C ASP A 37 15.46 7.99 26.63
N GLN A 38 16.07 6.84 26.28
CA GLN A 38 15.33 5.69 25.76
C GLN A 38 14.26 5.16 26.73
N HIS A 39 14.57 5.05 28.02
CA HIS A 39 13.64 4.54 29.03
C HIS A 39 12.69 5.64 29.49
N GLY A 40 13.21 6.85 29.70
CA GLY A 40 12.41 8.02 30.07
C GLY A 40 11.31 8.33 29.04
N SER A 41 11.66 8.34 27.75
CA SER A 41 10.71 8.61 26.66
C SER A 41 9.61 7.56 26.62
N ARG A 42 9.96 6.27 26.73
CA ARG A 42 8.98 5.17 26.77
C ARG A 42 8.02 5.31 27.95
N PHE A 43 8.54 5.71 29.12
CA PHE A 43 7.72 5.96 30.29
C PHE A 43 6.73 7.09 30.07
N ILE A 44 7.19 8.24 29.54
CA ILE A 44 6.31 9.38 29.25
C ILE A 44 5.22 8.96 28.25
N GLN A 45 5.59 8.27 27.17
CA GLN A 45 4.64 7.79 26.16
C GLN A 45 3.52 6.94 26.77
N GLN A 46 3.86 5.95 27.59
CA GLN A 46 2.89 5.07 28.25
C GLN A 46 1.98 5.83 29.22
N LYS A 47 2.53 6.79 29.96
CA LYS A 47 1.76 7.58 30.91
C LYS A 47 0.81 8.56 30.23
N LEU A 48 1.22 9.19 29.11
CA LEU A 48 0.37 10.12 28.37
C LEU A 48 -0.94 9.51 27.85
N GLU A 49 -0.99 8.19 27.65
CA GLU A 49 -2.21 7.49 27.20
C GLU A 49 -3.34 7.53 28.25
N THR A 50 -2.98 7.52 29.54
CA THR A 50 -3.93 7.43 30.66
C THR A 50 -3.89 8.64 31.61
N ALA A 51 -3.00 9.59 31.35
CA ALA A 51 -2.82 10.81 32.14
C ALA A 51 -4.05 11.74 32.10
N THR A 52 -4.27 12.46 33.20
CA THR A 52 -5.30 13.51 33.27
C THR A 52 -4.93 14.73 32.40
N SER A 53 -5.89 15.61 32.16
CA SER A 53 -5.64 16.87 31.43
C SER A 53 -4.58 17.73 32.11
N GLU A 54 -4.58 17.76 33.45
CA GLU A 54 -3.62 18.51 34.25
C GLU A 54 -2.21 17.93 34.14
N GLU A 55 -2.07 16.60 34.22
CA GLU A 55 -0.77 15.93 34.06
C GLU A 55 -0.20 16.13 32.65
N LYS A 56 -1.05 16.06 31.62
CA LYS A 56 -0.65 16.36 30.25
C LYS A 56 -0.21 17.82 30.09
N GLN A 57 -0.88 18.75 30.76
CA GLN A 57 -0.51 20.17 30.72
C GLN A 57 0.87 20.40 31.32
N LEU A 58 1.19 19.78 32.46
CA LEU A 58 2.52 19.89 33.08
C LEU A 58 3.63 19.37 32.16
N VAL A 59 3.42 18.22 31.52
CA VAL A 59 4.35 17.66 30.52
C VAL A 59 4.49 18.60 29.32
N PHE A 60 3.37 19.14 28.85
CA PHE A 60 3.33 20.04 27.70
C PHE A 60 4.11 21.33 27.94
N ASP A 61 3.90 21.99 29.08
CA ASP A 61 4.53 23.27 29.42
C ASP A 61 6.05 23.18 29.45
N GLU A 62 6.58 22.04 29.94
CA GLU A 62 8.02 21.82 29.99
C GLU A 62 8.63 21.45 28.63
N ILE A 63 7.88 20.72 27.80
CA ILE A 63 8.32 20.30 26.46
C ILE A 63 8.31 21.47 25.47
N LEU A 64 7.32 22.36 25.57
CA LEU A 64 7.04 23.37 24.55
C LEU A 64 8.27 24.19 24.13
N PRO A 65 9.11 24.74 25.04
CA PRO A 65 10.29 25.51 24.65
C PRO A 65 11.33 24.72 23.85
N ASN A 66 11.36 23.40 23.99
CA ASN A 66 12.32 22.50 23.36
C ASN A 66 11.68 21.59 22.31
N CYS A 67 10.43 21.86 21.92
CA CYS A 67 9.66 20.92 21.12
C CYS A 67 10.30 20.63 19.76
N LEU A 68 10.83 21.64 19.05
CA LEU A 68 11.51 21.46 17.76
C LEU A 68 12.76 20.56 17.87
N GLN A 69 13.55 20.72 18.94
CA GLN A 69 14.67 19.83 19.20
C GLN A 69 14.17 18.39 19.38
N LEU A 70 13.16 18.20 20.23
CA LEU A 70 12.58 16.88 20.51
C LEU A 70 11.94 16.24 19.27
N MET A 71 11.36 17.01 18.36
CA MET A 71 10.81 16.49 17.09
C MET A 71 11.85 15.77 16.24
N THR A 72 13.11 16.20 16.35
CA THR A 72 14.25 15.63 15.61
C THR A 72 15.12 14.69 16.43
N ASP A 73 14.76 14.44 17.69
CA ASP A 73 15.49 13.55 18.58
C ASP A 73 15.06 12.08 18.38
N VAL A 74 15.99 11.14 18.52
CA VAL A 74 15.76 9.69 18.32
C VAL A 74 14.72 9.10 19.27
N PHE A 75 14.56 9.67 20.48
CA PHE A 75 13.58 9.23 21.47
C PHE A 75 12.49 10.29 21.71
N GLY A 76 12.85 11.57 21.70
CA GLY A 76 11.94 12.69 21.97
C GLY A 76 10.80 12.82 20.97
N ASN A 77 11.03 12.42 19.70
CA ASN A 77 10.02 12.54 18.65
C ASN A 77 8.74 11.77 19.00
N TYR A 78 8.85 10.64 19.69
CA TYR A 78 7.70 9.83 20.10
C TYR A 78 6.84 10.51 21.16
N VAL A 79 7.46 11.32 22.05
CA VAL A 79 6.72 12.09 23.05
C VAL A 79 5.90 13.19 22.35
N ILE A 80 6.48 13.90 21.39
CA ILE A 80 5.75 14.89 20.59
C ILE A 80 4.59 14.23 19.81
N GLN A 81 4.82 13.07 19.20
CA GLN A 81 3.77 12.30 18.54
C GLN A 81 2.62 11.94 19.50
N LYS A 82 2.93 11.55 20.75
CA LYS A 82 1.91 11.25 21.76
C LYS A 82 1.14 12.48 22.21
N LEU A 83 1.76 13.67 22.23
CA LEU A 83 1.04 14.92 22.47
C LEU A 83 0.08 15.27 21.31
N PHE A 84 0.43 14.99 20.06
CA PHE A 84 -0.54 15.12 18.95
C PHE A 84 -1.69 14.12 19.06
N GLU A 85 -1.43 12.90 19.52
CA GLU A 85 -2.44 11.86 19.64
C GLU A 85 -3.39 12.11 20.82
N HIS A 86 -2.86 12.39 22.02
CA HIS A 86 -3.63 12.41 23.27
C HIS A 86 -3.74 13.79 23.94
N GLY A 87 -3.06 14.81 23.42
CA GLY A 87 -3.21 16.20 23.87
C GLY A 87 -4.57 16.78 23.49
N ASN A 88 -4.96 17.87 24.14
CA ASN A 88 -6.17 18.59 23.78
C ASN A 88 -5.96 19.45 22.51
N GLN A 89 -7.04 19.97 21.93
CA GLN A 89 -6.94 20.72 20.66
C GLN A 89 -6.09 22.00 20.75
N ALA A 90 -6.08 22.67 21.92
CA ALA A 90 -5.26 23.86 22.14
C ALA A 90 -3.76 23.51 22.11
N GLN A 91 -3.36 22.43 22.78
CA GLN A 91 -1.99 21.91 22.78
C GLN A 91 -1.54 21.54 21.36
N LYS A 92 -2.40 20.82 20.59
CA LYS A 92 -2.11 20.47 19.19
C LYS A 92 -1.93 21.70 18.30
N THR A 93 -2.78 22.70 18.50
CA THR A 93 -2.71 23.98 17.78
C THR A 93 -1.39 24.70 18.05
N VAL A 94 -0.97 24.76 19.32
CA VAL A 94 0.30 25.39 19.70
C VAL A 94 1.49 24.62 19.13
N LEU A 95 1.49 23.28 19.18
CA LEU A 95 2.57 22.47 18.57
C LEU A 95 2.63 22.65 17.05
N ALA A 96 1.48 22.64 16.37
CA ALA A 96 1.42 22.92 14.94
C ALA A 96 1.99 24.31 14.62
N LYS A 97 1.68 25.32 15.45
CA LYS A 97 2.23 26.66 15.30
C LYS A 97 3.75 26.71 15.43
N GLN A 98 4.33 25.91 16.32
CA GLN A 98 5.80 25.80 16.45
C GLN A 98 6.45 25.13 15.23
N MET A 99 5.71 24.30 14.48
CA MET A 99 6.23 23.65 13.27
C MET A 99 6.25 24.60 12.06
N GLU A 100 5.49 25.69 12.08
CA GLU A 100 5.45 26.66 11.00
C GLU A 100 6.84 27.26 10.75
N GLY A 101 7.24 27.34 9.47
CA GLY A 101 8.58 27.73 9.02
C GLY A 101 9.62 26.60 9.06
N HIS A 102 9.26 25.44 9.61
CA HIS A 102 10.16 24.29 9.78
C HIS A 102 9.67 23.02 9.08
N VAL A 103 8.48 23.00 8.46
CA VAL A 103 7.84 21.78 7.96
C VAL A 103 8.69 21.09 6.90
N LEU A 104 9.27 21.84 5.97
CA LEU A 104 10.17 21.25 4.96
C LEU A 104 11.38 20.58 5.60
N SER A 105 12.01 21.24 6.58
CA SER A 105 13.20 20.70 7.26
C SER A 105 12.87 19.44 8.07
N LEU A 106 11.74 19.46 8.78
CA LEU A 106 11.25 18.31 9.54
C LEU A 106 10.89 17.14 8.61
N SER A 107 10.26 17.43 7.47
CA SER A 107 9.85 16.41 6.49
C SER A 107 11.01 15.62 5.90
N LEU A 108 12.18 16.26 5.74
CA LEU A 108 13.39 15.62 5.22
C LEU A 108 14.22 14.93 6.32
N GLN A 109 13.86 15.13 7.60
CA GLN A 109 14.58 14.57 8.74
C GLN A 109 13.95 13.24 9.19
N MET A 110 14.79 12.26 9.53
CA MET A 110 14.41 10.86 9.80
C MET A 110 13.35 10.66 10.91
N TYR A 111 13.38 11.50 11.95
CA TYR A 111 12.44 11.49 13.06
C TYR A 111 11.36 12.57 12.91
N GLY A 112 11.74 13.76 12.44
CA GLY A 112 10.85 14.89 12.19
C GLY A 112 9.74 14.54 11.21
N CYS A 113 10.03 13.72 10.19
CA CYS A 113 9.02 13.30 9.22
C CYS A 113 7.88 12.50 9.88
N ARG A 114 8.19 11.76 10.96
CA ARG A 114 7.19 11.01 11.75
C ARG A 114 6.29 11.96 12.52
N VAL A 115 6.86 13.03 13.07
CA VAL A 115 6.09 14.08 13.74
C VAL A 115 5.20 14.82 12.77
N VAL A 116 5.70 15.19 11.58
CA VAL A 116 4.86 15.85 10.56
C VAL A 116 3.69 14.98 10.14
N GLN A 117 3.94 13.69 9.88
CA GLN A 117 2.87 12.74 9.58
C GLN A 117 1.83 12.66 10.72
N LYS A 118 2.29 12.63 11.98
CA LYS A 118 1.40 12.58 13.14
C LYS A 118 0.60 13.88 13.31
N ALA A 119 1.21 15.03 13.08
CA ALA A 119 0.51 16.31 13.10
C ALA A 119 -0.64 16.31 12.09
N LEU A 120 -0.38 15.91 10.84
CA LEU A 120 -1.40 15.82 9.78
C LEU A 120 -2.57 14.86 10.12
N GLU A 121 -2.39 13.91 11.05
CA GLU A 121 -3.46 13.01 11.46
C GLU A 121 -4.43 13.60 12.48
N TYR A 122 -3.98 14.56 13.31
CA TYR A 122 -4.71 15.01 14.51
C TYR A 122 -4.92 16.53 14.63
N VAL A 123 -4.30 17.35 13.77
CA VAL A 123 -4.57 18.79 13.71
C VAL A 123 -5.81 19.11 12.87
N LEU A 124 -6.36 20.32 13.01
CA LEU A 124 -7.54 20.74 12.24
C LEU A 124 -7.19 20.96 10.77
N THR A 125 -8.19 20.91 9.89
CA THR A 125 -8.03 21.07 8.44
C THR A 125 -7.28 22.35 8.04
N ASP A 126 -7.60 23.50 8.64
CA ASP A 126 -6.90 24.75 8.34
C ASP A 126 -5.41 24.70 8.72
N GLN A 127 -5.10 23.98 9.80
CA GLN A 127 -3.72 23.77 10.26
C GLN A 127 -2.99 22.79 9.34
N GLN A 128 -3.64 21.71 8.91
CA GLN A 128 -3.09 20.80 7.90
C GLN A 128 -2.72 21.57 6.63
N ALA A 129 -3.64 22.37 6.11
CA ALA A 129 -3.47 23.18 4.91
C ALA A 129 -2.32 24.19 5.04
N THR A 130 -2.20 24.83 6.21
CA THR A 130 -1.10 25.76 6.52
C THR A 130 0.24 25.04 6.52
N LEU A 131 0.35 23.91 7.21
CA LEU A 131 1.60 23.14 7.32
C LEU A 131 2.07 22.61 5.96
N ILE A 132 1.18 22.00 5.17
CA ILE A 132 1.59 21.44 3.87
C ILE A 132 1.96 22.50 2.85
N ARG A 133 1.48 23.74 3.00
CA ARG A 133 1.78 24.84 2.08
C ARG A 133 3.26 25.16 2.02
N GLU A 134 4.01 24.92 3.09
CA GLU A 134 5.47 25.09 3.13
C GLU A 134 6.23 24.14 2.21
N LEU A 135 5.59 23.07 1.72
CA LEU A 135 6.20 22.16 0.75
C LEU A 135 6.07 22.67 -0.68
N ASP A 136 5.29 23.73 -0.93
CA ASP A 136 5.13 24.34 -2.24
C ASP A 136 6.49 24.83 -2.78
N GLY A 137 6.73 24.60 -4.08
CA GLY A 137 8.04 24.78 -4.72
C GLY A 137 9.11 23.74 -4.35
N CYS A 138 8.90 22.89 -3.33
CA CYS A 138 9.83 21.85 -2.89
C CYS A 138 9.29 20.42 -3.02
N VAL A 139 8.11 20.23 -3.59
CA VAL A 139 7.42 18.91 -3.69
C VAL A 139 8.31 17.83 -4.30
N LEU A 140 8.97 18.07 -5.44
CA LEU A 140 9.84 17.06 -6.07
C LEU A 140 11.00 16.62 -5.18
N LYS A 141 11.55 17.55 -4.39
CA LYS A 141 12.61 17.25 -3.42
C LYS A 141 12.08 16.30 -2.34
N CYS A 142 10.90 16.58 -1.80
CA CYS A 142 10.26 15.73 -0.81
C CYS A 142 9.90 14.35 -1.38
N VAL A 143 9.31 14.27 -2.57
CA VAL A 143 8.93 13.01 -3.22
C VAL A 143 10.12 12.09 -3.46
N LYS A 144 11.29 12.65 -3.79
CA LYS A 144 12.52 11.89 -4.06
C LYS A 144 13.34 11.60 -2.80
N ASP A 145 12.95 12.13 -1.65
CA ASP A 145 13.61 11.91 -0.37
C ASP A 145 13.06 10.67 0.37
N GLN A 146 13.95 9.93 1.06
CA GLN A 146 13.61 8.72 1.80
C GLN A 146 12.63 8.96 2.97
N ASN A 147 12.59 10.18 3.52
CA ASN A 147 11.70 10.59 4.60
C ASN A 147 10.52 11.41 4.05
N GLY A 148 10.81 12.39 3.21
CA GLY A 148 9.85 13.37 2.68
C GLY A 148 8.72 12.72 1.88
N ASN A 149 8.98 11.61 1.18
CA ASN A 149 7.95 10.93 0.39
C ASN A 149 6.79 10.44 1.27
N HIS A 150 7.06 10.08 2.53
CA HIS A 150 6.03 9.65 3.46
C HIS A 150 5.15 10.81 3.93
N VAL A 151 5.72 12.00 4.07
CA VAL A 151 4.96 13.22 4.38
C VAL A 151 4.05 13.60 3.22
N VAL A 152 4.54 13.55 1.98
CA VAL A 152 3.73 13.86 0.79
C VAL A 152 2.58 12.86 0.64
N GLN A 153 2.83 11.56 0.85
CA GLN A 153 1.76 10.55 0.88
C GLN A 153 0.73 10.85 1.97
N LYS A 154 1.18 11.15 3.20
CA LYS A 154 0.28 11.46 4.31
C LYS A 154 -0.55 12.73 4.06
N ALA A 155 0.04 13.72 3.40
CA ALA A 155 -0.67 14.93 3.00
C ALA A 155 -1.82 14.61 2.04
N ILE A 156 -1.56 13.78 1.02
CA ILE A 156 -2.59 13.34 0.06
C ILE A 156 -3.69 12.52 0.74
N GLU A 157 -3.33 11.67 1.72
CA GLU A 157 -4.29 10.83 2.46
C GLU A 157 -5.21 11.62 3.41
N ARG A 158 -4.71 12.71 4.01
CA ARG A 158 -5.36 13.35 5.18
C ARG A 158 -5.83 14.76 4.96
N VAL A 159 -5.28 15.46 3.96
CA VAL A 159 -5.63 16.86 3.69
C VAL A 159 -6.64 16.90 2.54
N PRO A 160 -7.71 17.70 2.63
CA PRO A 160 -8.68 17.85 1.55
C PRO A 160 -8.00 18.14 0.20
N SER A 161 -8.48 17.47 -0.84
CA SER A 161 -7.79 17.39 -2.14
C SER A 161 -7.54 18.76 -2.79
N HIS A 162 -8.38 19.76 -2.53
CA HIS A 162 -8.21 21.13 -3.03
C HIS A 162 -7.01 21.86 -2.42
N HIS A 163 -6.55 21.47 -1.23
CA HIS A 163 -5.34 22.04 -0.62
C HIS A 163 -4.04 21.40 -1.12
N VAL A 164 -4.10 20.18 -1.67
CA VAL A 164 -2.93 19.47 -2.21
C VAL A 164 -2.78 19.61 -3.73
N GLN A 165 -3.58 20.47 -4.39
CA GLN A 165 -3.51 20.67 -5.84
C GLN A 165 -2.10 21.00 -6.34
N PHE A 166 -1.34 21.84 -5.61
CA PHE A 166 0.05 22.19 -5.96
C PHE A 166 0.98 20.96 -6.02
N ILE A 167 0.68 19.91 -5.22
CA ILE A 167 1.41 18.63 -5.26
C ILE A 167 1.09 17.90 -6.57
N ILE A 168 -0.18 17.86 -6.96
CA ILE A 168 -0.66 17.23 -8.20
C ILE A 168 -0.06 17.94 -9.41
N ASP A 169 -0.11 19.28 -9.44
CA ASP A 169 0.41 20.10 -10.53
C ASP A 169 1.91 19.89 -10.75
N THR A 170 2.66 19.60 -9.67
CA THR A 170 4.09 19.30 -9.75
C THR A 170 4.41 17.99 -10.50
N PHE A 171 3.46 17.05 -10.56
CA PHE A 171 3.66 15.77 -11.24
C PHE A 171 3.42 15.87 -12.75
N HIS A 172 2.72 16.90 -13.21
CA HIS A 172 2.44 17.11 -14.63
C HIS A 172 3.75 17.24 -15.43
N GLY A 173 3.86 16.48 -16.52
CA GLY A 173 5.04 16.39 -17.37
C GLY A 173 6.18 15.53 -16.81
N GLN A 174 6.02 14.91 -15.63
CA GLN A 174 7.01 14.04 -15.00
C GLN A 174 6.43 12.69 -14.54
N VAL A 175 5.22 12.33 -14.98
CA VAL A 175 4.50 11.14 -14.49
C VAL A 175 5.30 9.87 -14.76
N TYR A 176 5.88 9.74 -15.96
CA TYR A 176 6.73 8.59 -16.28
C TYR A 176 7.92 8.47 -15.32
N HIS A 177 8.70 9.55 -15.17
CA HIS A 177 9.90 9.59 -14.33
C HIS A 177 9.59 9.25 -12.86
N LEU A 178 8.47 9.78 -12.35
CA LEU A 178 8.04 9.55 -10.97
C LEU A 178 7.41 8.16 -10.79
N ALA A 179 6.70 7.62 -11.78
CA ALA A 179 6.16 6.27 -11.75
C ALA A 179 7.26 5.20 -11.75
N THR A 180 8.41 5.48 -12.38
CA THR A 180 9.60 4.60 -12.35
C THR A 180 10.54 4.90 -11.17
N HIS A 181 10.15 5.78 -10.24
CA HIS A 181 10.96 6.10 -9.05
C HIS A 181 10.53 5.24 -7.84
N PRO A 182 11.45 4.73 -7.01
CA PRO A 182 11.13 3.88 -5.85
C PRO A 182 10.12 4.50 -4.87
N TYR A 183 10.15 5.83 -4.72
CA TYR A 183 9.24 6.57 -3.85
C TYR A 183 8.12 7.28 -4.62
N GLY A 184 8.41 7.73 -5.85
CA GLY A 184 7.45 8.52 -6.63
C GLY A 184 6.24 7.69 -7.04
N CYS A 185 6.44 6.40 -7.32
CA CYS A 185 5.38 5.47 -7.69
C CYS A 185 4.33 5.32 -6.59
N ARG A 186 4.73 5.44 -5.31
CA ARG A 186 3.84 5.39 -4.15
C ARG A 186 3.00 6.65 -4.03
N VAL A 187 3.60 7.81 -4.29
CA VAL A 187 2.89 9.10 -4.27
C VAL A 187 1.84 9.14 -5.38
N ILE A 188 2.16 8.67 -6.60
CA ILE A 188 1.19 8.57 -7.71
C ILE A 188 0.00 7.68 -7.33
N GLN A 189 0.25 6.52 -6.70
CA GLN A 189 -0.82 5.64 -6.22
C GLN A 189 -1.73 6.36 -5.21
N ARG A 190 -1.16 7.08 -4.22
CA ARG A 190 -1.96 7.87 -3.27
C ARG A 190 -2.80 8.94 -3.96
N MET A 191 -2.28 9.60 -5.00
CA MET A 191 -3.05 10.59 -5.76
C MET A 191 -4.28 9.95 -6.42
N PHE A 192 -4.13 8.80 -7.08
CA PHE A 192 -5.26 8.11 -7.71
C PHE A 192 -6.26 7.50 -6.70
N GLU A 193 -5.84 7.25 -5.47
CA GLU A 193 -6.70 6.72 -4.41
C GLU A 193 -7.52 7.80 -3.70
N HIS A 194 -6.95 8.99 -3.50
CA HIS A 194 -7.49 10.00 -2.59
C HIS A 194 -7.89 11.32 -3.25
N CYS A 195 -7.40 11.60 -4.46
CA CYS A 195 -7.77 12.82 -5.19
C CYS A 195 -8.90 12.52 -6.20
N PRO A 196 -9.89 13.43 -6.33
CA PRO A 196 -10.89 13.37 -7.38
C PRO A 196 -10.27 13.23 -8.77
N GLU A 197 -11.01 12.56 -9.66
CA GLU A 197 -10.59 12.33 -11.04
C GLU A 197 -10.36 13.64 -11.79
N GLU A 198 -11.17 14.67 -11.52
CA GLU A 198 -11.04 15.98 -12.16
C GLU A 198 -9.65 16.60 -11.92
N GLN A 199 -9.03 16.29 -10.79
CA GLN A 199 -7.66 16.73 -10.47
C GLN A 199 -6.60 15.83 -11.09
N THR A 200 -6.86 14.53 -11.25
CA THR A 200 -5.83 13.54 -11.62
C THR A 200 -5.91 13.06 -13.08
N ALA A 201 -6.96 13.42 -13.81
CA ALA A 201 -7.23 12.97 -15.18
C ALA A 201 -6.05 13.22 -16.12
N HIS A 202 -5.45 14.41 -16.07
CA HIS A 202 -4.31 14.76 -16.91
C HIS A 202 -3.05 13.92 -16.60
N LEU A 203 -2.84 13.54 -15.33
CA LEU A 203 -1.75 12.65 -14.95
C LEU A 203 -2.01 11.22 -15.45
N LEU A 204 -3.26 10.77 -15.41
CA LEU A 204 -3.66 9.46 -15.91
C LEU A 204 -3.49 9.37 -17.44
N GLU A 205 -3.83 10.44 -18.17
CA GLU A 205 -3.58 10.55 -19.61
C GLU A 205 -2.08 10.48 -19.95
N GLU A 206 -1.22 11.15 -19.17
CA GLU A 206 0.24 11.07 -19.33
C GLU A 206 0.77 9.67 -19.04
N LEU A 207 0.24 9.01 -18.01
CA LEU A 207 0.58 7.63 -17.67
C LEU A 207 0.23 6.68 -18.83
N HIS A 208 -0.95 6.83 -19.44
CA HIS A 208 -1.39 6.00 -20.57
C HIS A 208 -0.47 6.08 -21.79
N LYS A 209 0.18 7.23 -22.03
CA LYS A 209 1.19 7.39 -23.10
C LYS A 209 2.42 6.51 -22.85
N SER A 210 2.71 6.20 -21.60
CA SER A 210 3.93 5.48 -21.17
C SER A 210 3.66 4.04 -20.71
N THR A 211 2.41 3.56 -20.76
CA THR A 211 2.01 2.23 -20.25
C THR A 211 2.90 1.09 -20.75
N GLY A 212 3.27 1.07 -22.04
CA GLY A 212 4.10 0.00 -22.61
C GLY A 212 5.49 -0.13 -21.97
N GLN A 213 6.05 0.97 -21.47
CA GLN A 213 7.30 0.97 -20.72
C GLN A 213 7.04 0.63 -19.24
N LEU A 214 6.03 1.27 -18.64
CA LEU A 214 5.71 1.12 -17.22
C LEU A 214 5.34 -0.31 -16.83
N VAL A 215 4.67 -1.08 -17.71
CA VAL A 215 4.31 -2.47 -17.44
C VAL A 215 5.54 -3.36 -17.17
N GLN A 216 6.70 -3.01 -17.72
CA GLN A 216 7.95 -3.75 -17.57
C GLN A 216 8.89 -3.14 -16.52
N ASP A 217 8.64 -1.92 -16.04
CA ASP A 217 9.49 -1.29 -15.04
C ASP A 217 9.33 -1.92 -13.64
N GLN A 218 10.41 -1.94 -12.85
CA GLN A 218 10.43 -2.56 -11.51
C GLN A 218 9.52 -1.86 -10.49
N TYR A 219 9.20 -0.58 -10.68
CA TYR A 219 8.29 0.20 -9.83
C TYR A 219 7.00 0.56 -10.58
N GLY A 220 7.12 0.98 -11.84
CA GLY A 220 6.01 1.38 -12.69
C GLY A 220 4.94 0.30 -12.85
N ASN A 221 5.34 -0.97 -12.83
CA ASN A 221 4.38 -2.08 -12.91
C ASN A 221 3.35 -2.03 -11.77
N TYR A 222 3.71 -1.57 -10.58
CA TYR A 222 2.78 -1.43 -9.46
C TYR A 222 1.76 -0.31 -9.68
N VAL A 223 2.15 0.77 -10.34
CA VAL A 223 1.22 1.85 -10.71
C VAL A 223 0.21 1.33 -11.74
N ILE A 224 0.66 0.56 -12.73
CA ILE A 224 -0.24 -0.05 -13.72
C ILE A 224 -1.20 -1.06 -13.06
N GLN A 225 -0.69 -1.91 -12.18
CA GLN A 225 -1.52 -2.85 -11.41
C GLN A 225 -2.57 -2.12 -10.58
N HIS A 226 -2.20 -1.00 -9.95
CA HIS A 226 -3.12 -0.18 -9.17
C HIS A 226 -4.32 0.31 -10.01
N ILE A 227 -4.08 0.79 -11.23
CA ILE A 227 -5.15 1.21 -12.15
C ILE A 227 -6.00 0.02 -12.61
N LEU A 228 -5.39 -1.15 -12.84
CA LEU A 228 -6.13 -2.36 -13.20
C LEU A 228 -7.08 -2.81 -12.09
N GLU A 229 -6.69 -2.64 -10.82
CA GLU A 229 -7.53 -3.01 -9.67
C GLU A 229 -8.64 -1.99 -9.41
N HIS A 230 -8.30 -0.71 -9.30
CA HIS A 230 -9.17 0.33 -8.76
C HIS A 230 -9.67 1.35 -9.79
N GLY A 231 -9.05 1.40 -10.97
CA GLY A 231 -9.36 2.38 -12.01
C GLY A 231 -10.69 2.09 -12.73
N LYS A 232 -11.09 3.01 -13.61
CA LYS A 232 -12.33 2.86 -14.39
C LYS A 232 -12.18 1.84 -15.51
N PRO A 233 -13.28 1.22 -15.97
CA PRO A 233 -13.25 0.27 -17.08
C PRO A 233 -12.52 0.78 -18.34
N ARG A 234 -12.67 2.07 -18.66
CA ARG A 234 -11.96 2.73 -19.78
C ARG A 234 -10.44 2.63 -19.64
N ASP A 235 -9.91 2.92 -18.45
CA ASP A 235 -8.47 2.92 -18.20
C ASP A 235 -7.90 1.51 -18.17
N LYS A 236 -8.66 0.56 -17.61
CA LYS A 236 -8.32 -0.87 -17.67
C LYS A 236 -8.22 -1.35 -19.12
N ALA A 237 -9.20 -1.02 -19.95
CA ALA A 237 -9.20 -1.38 -21.37
C ALA A 237 -8.01 -0.76 -22.14
N LEU A 238 -7.64 0.49 -21.84
CA LEU A 238 -6.45 1.12 -22.43
C LEU A 238 -5.17 0.37 -22.05
N ILE A 239 -5.00 -0.02 -20.79
CA ILE A 239 -3.84 -0.81 -20.35
C ILE A 239 -3.83 -2.18 -21.05
N ILE A 240 -4.96 -2.88 -21.04
CA ILE A 240 -5.09 -4.21 -21.63
C ILE A 240 -4.81 -4.17 -23.13
N SER A 241 -5.20 -3.11 -23.83
CA SER A 241 -4.90 -2.94 -25.26
C SER A 241 -3.39 -2.93 -25.57
N LYS A 242 -2.55 -2.52 -24.61
CA LYS A 242 -1.09 -2.57 -24.73
C LYS A 242 -0.50 -3.95 -24.44
N VAL A 243 -1.23 -4.79 -23.71
CA VAL A 243 -0.84 -6.17 -23.39
C VAL A 243 -1.23 -7.12 -24.52
N LYS A 244 -2.39 -6.92 -25.15
CA LYS A 244 -2.87 -7.70 -26.31
C LYS A 244 -1.80 -7.74 -27.42
N GLY A 245 -1.59 -8.93 -27.98
CA GLY A 245 -0.55 -9.24 -28.97
C GLY A 245 0.83 -9.53 -28.37
N HIS A 246 1.06 -9.21 -27.09
CA HIS A 246 2.34 -9.37 -26.40
C HIS A 246 2.22 -10.28 -25.17
N THR A 247 1.12 -11.01 -25.01
CA THR A 247 0.79 -11.77 -23.79
C THR A 247 1.89 -12.78 -23.45
N LEU A 248 2.41 -13.53 -24.44
CA LEU A 248 3.52 -14.46 -24.21
C LEU A 248 4.80 -13.76 -23.72
N GLN A 249 5.18 -12.65 -24.37
CA GLN A 249 6.41 -11.94 -24.05
C GLN A 249 6.34 -11.36 -22.63
N LEU A 250 5.26 -10.65 -22.31
CA LEU A 250 5.07 -10.00 -21.02
C LEU A 250 4.89 -11.01 -19.89
N SER A 251 4.26 -12.15 -20.15
CA SER A 251 4.12 -13.22 -19.15
C SER A 251 5.44 -13.82 -18.72
N LYS A 252 6.46 -13.84 -19.60
CA LYS A 252 7.80 -14.34 -19.30
C LYS A 252 8.72 -13.29 -18.65
N HIS A 253 8.21 -12.08 -18.41
CA HIS A 253 8.99 -10.99 -17.85
C HIS A 253 8.69 -10.82 -16.35
N LYS A 254 9.74 -10.71 -15.53
CA LYS A 254 9.66 -10.69 -14.05
C LYS A 254 8.62 -9.72 -13.47
N PHE A 255 8.53 -8.51 -14.03
CA PHE A 255 7.62 -7.47 -13.56
C PHE A 255 6.27 -7.50 -14.29
N ALA A 256 6.30 -7.42 -15.62
CA ALA A 256 5.09 -7.45 -16.44
C ALA A 256 4.20 -8.70 -16.29
N SER A 257 4.74 -9.86 -15.87
CA SER A 257 3.90 -11.04 -15.62
C SER A 257 2.80 -10.76 -14.59
N ASN A 258 3.12 -9.98 -13.54
CA ASN A 258 2.13 -9.56 -12.54
C ASN A 258 1.05 -8.66 -13.17
N VAL A 259 1.44 -7.81 -14.11
CA VAL A 259 0.48 -6.95 -14.84
C VAL A 259 -0.45 -7.79 -15.71
N VAL A 260 0.07 -8.82 -16.40
CA VAL A 260 -0.76 -9.76 -17.18
C VAL A 260 -1.75 -10.50 -16.27
N GLU A 261 -1.32 -10.95 -15.08
CA GLU A 261 -2.22 -11.53 -14.08
C GLU A 261 -3.36 -10.58 -13.70
N LYS A 262 -3.07 -9.29 -13.50
CA LYS A 262 -4.09 -8.27 -13.20
C LYS A 262 -5.00 -7.98 -14.40
N CYS A 263 -4.47 -7.97 -15.62
CA CYS A 263 -5.29 -7.81 -16.84
C CYS A 263 -6.32 -8.94 -16.94
N VAL A 264 -5.88 -10.19 -16.71
CA VAL A 264 -6.75 -11.36 -16.73
C VAL A 264 -7.79 -11.32 -15.60
N ALA A 265 -7.39 -10.89 -14.40
CA ALA A 265 -8.27 -10.86 -13.23
C ALA A 265 -9.31 -9.72 -13.25
N TYR A 266 -8.93 -8.53 -13.72
CA TYR A 266 -9.74 -7.31 -13.60
C TYR A 266 -10.22 -6.72 -14.93
N GLY A 267 -9.80 -7.29 -16.07
CA GLY A 267 -10.37 -6.98 -17.38
C GLY A 267 -11.81 -7.47 -17.52
N SER A 268 -12.51 -6.97 -18.55
CA SER A 268 -13.85 -7.47 -18.90
C SER A 268 -13.81 -8.94 -19.33
N SER A 269 -14.98 -9.55 -19.48
CA SER A 269 -15.09 -10.92 -20.01
C SER A 269 -14.46 -11.03 -21.40
N GLU A 270 -14.68 -10.03 -22.26
CA GLU A 270 -14.15 -9.96 -23.63
C GLU A 270 -12.63 -9.78 -23.63
N ASP A 271 -12.11 -8.93 -22.75
CA ASP A 271 -10.66 -8.75 -22.59
C ASP A 271 -9.98 -10.03 -22.14
N ARG A 272 -10.55 -10.69 -21.13
CA ARG A 272 -10.06 -11.98 -20.63
C ARG A 272 -10.09 -13.04 -21.73
N GLN A 273 -11.19 -13.11 -22.47
CA GLN A 273 -11.36 -14.03 -23.59
C GLN A 273 -10.22 -13.86 -24.61
N ALA A 274 -10.00 -12.62 -25.06
CA ALA A 274 -8.98 -12.30 -26.05
C ALA A 274 -7.55 -12.64 -25.57
N LEU A 275 -7.22 -12.37 -24.31
CA LEU A 275 -5.89 -12.68 -23.75
C LEU A 275 -5.62 -14.18 -23.70
N ILE A 276 -6.63 -14.99 -23.40
CA ILE A 276 -6.50 -16.46 -23.34
C ILE A 276 -6.46 -17.04 -24.75
N GLU A 277 -7.29 -16.55 -25.68
CA GLU A 277 -7.24 -16.94 -27.09
C GLU A 277 -5.85 -16.71 -27.69
N GLU A 278 -5.21 -15.57 -27.36
CA GLU A 278 -3.84 -15.29 -27.79
C GLU A 278 -2.84 -16.35 -27.31
N VAL A 279 -3.04 -16.90 -26.11
CA VAL A 279 -2.17 -17.95 -25.54
C VAL A 279 -2.48 -19.34 -26.12
N LEU A 280 -3.71 -19.57 -26.56
CA LEU A 280 -4.18 -20.82 -27.18
C LEU A 280 -3.98 -20.87 -28.70
N ALA A 281 -3.65 -19.76 -29.34
CA ALA A 281 -3.38 -19.70 -30.76
C ALA A 281 -1.93 -20.12 -31.08
N THR A 282 -1.77 -21.06 -32.02
CA THR A 282 -0.46 -21.36 -32.60
C THR A 282 -0.02 -20.16 -33.45
N ARG A 283 1.17 -19.63 -33.18
CA ARG A 283 1.74 -18.50 -33.91
C ARG A 283 2.26 -18.95 -35.29
N PRO A 284 2.41 -18.02 -36.26
CA PRO A 284 2.90 -18.35 -37.61
C PRO A 284 4.29 -18.98 -37.64
N ASP A 285 5.11 -18.74 -36.61
CA ASP A 285 6.44 -19.35 -36.42
C ASP A 285 6.38 -20.78 -35.84
N GLY A 286 5.18 -21.34 -35.64
CA GLY A 286 4.95 -22.65 -35.02
C GLY A 286 5.01 -22.64 -33.49
N THR A 287 5.27 -21.49 -32.86
CA THR A 287 5.29 -21.37 -31.40
C THR A 287 3.89 -21.55 -30.84
N TYR A 288 3.74 -22.44 -29.86
CA TYR A 288 2.51 -22.59 -29.08
C TYR A 288 2.69 -21.92 -27.70
N PRO A 289 2.15 -20.71 -27.48
CA PRO A 289 2.46 -19.89 -26.31
C PRO A 289 2.20 -20.59 -24.98
N LEU A 290 1.04 -21.25 -24.84
CA LEU A 290 0.68 -21.98 -23.63
C LEU A 290 1.79 -22.95 -23.18
N MET A 291 2.35 -23.73 -24.10
CA MET A 291 3.41 -24.70 -23.80
C MET A 291 4.70 -24.02 -23.34
N SER A 292 5.05 -22.86 -23.91
CA SER A 292 6.18 -22.07 -23.42
C SER A 292 5.90 -21.49 -22.03
N MET A 293 4.68 -21.01 -21.78
CA MET A 293 4.34 -20.34 -20.52
C MET A 293 4.34 -21.31 -19.33
N MET A 294 3.80 -22.52 -19.51
CA MET A 294 3.74 -23.55 -18.46
C MET A 294 5.13 -24.00 -17.93
N LYS A 295 6.19 -23.76 -18.69
CA LYS A 295 7.58 -24.15 -18.35
C LYS A 295 8.42 -22.99 -17.83
N ASP A 296 7.94 -21.76 -17.97
CA ASP A 296 8.67 -20.55 -17.63
C ASP A 296 8.56 -20.20 -16.14
N GLN A 297 9.59 -19.55 -15.59
CA GLN A 297 9.66 -19.20 -14.17
C GLN A 297 8.63 -18.15 -13.73
N TYR A 298 8.12 -17.32 -14.64
CA TYR A 298 7.11 -16.29 -14.36
C TYR A 298 5.77 -16.63 -15.01
N ALA A 299 5.79 -17.02 -16.29
CA ALA A 299 4.55 -17.17 -17.05
C ALA A 299 3.66 -18.34 -16.55
N ASN A 300 4.22 -19.30 -15.81
CA ASN A 300 3.43 -20.36 -15.18
C ASN A 300 2.40 -19.79 -14.19
N TYR A 301 2.70 -18.67 -13.51
CA TYR A 301 1.76 -18.00 -12.61
C TYR A 301 0.61 -17.35 -13.38
N VAL A 302 0.89 -16.78 -14.56
CA VAL A 302 -0.15 -16.25 -15.46
C VAL A 302 -1.11 -17.35 -15.91
N VAL A 303 -0.61 -18.54 -16.29
CA VAL A 303 -1.49 -19.68 -16.65
C VAL A 303 -2.35 -20.12 -15.47
N GLN A 304 -1.78 -20.15 -14.26
CA GLN A 304 -2.54 -20.43 -13.05
C GLN A 304 -3.62 -19.38 -12.80
N LYS A 305 -3.31 -18.10 -13.04
CA LYS A 305 -4.27 -17.01 -12.89
C LYS A 305 -5.40 -17.12 -13.91
N MET A 306 -5.10 -17.43 -15.17
CA MET A 306 -6.11 -17.72 -16.19
C MET A 306 -7.05 -18.81 -15.71
N LEU A 307 -6.53 -19.95 -15.23
CA LEU A 307 -7.34 -21.04 -14.67
C LEU A 307 -8.19 -20.63 -13.46
N ASP A 308 -7.73 -19.69 -12.63
CA ASP A 308 -8.48 -19.23 -11.45
C ASP A 308 -9.72 -18.41 -11.82
N VAL A 309 -9.67 -17.68 -12.94
CA VAL A 309 -10.70 -16.67 -13.27
C VAL A 309 -11.58 -17.05 -14.46
N VAL A 310 -11.18 -18.06 -15.24
CA VAL A 310 -12.03 -18.58 -16.33
C VAL A 310 -13.17 -19.43 -15.78
N ASP A 311 -14.32 -19.32 -16.44
CA ASP A 311 -15.51 -20.12 -16.20
C ASP A 311 -16.02 -20.76 -17.51
N GLY A 312 -17.06 -21.59 -17.38
CA GLY A 312 -17.77 -22.20 -18.50
C GLY A 312 -16.88 -22.91 -19.53
N SER A 313 -17.22 -22.72 -20.81
CA SER A 313 -16.58 -23.39 -21.95
C SER A 313 -15.09 -23.03 -22.11
N GLN A 314 -14.69 -21.83 -21.71
CA GLN A 314 -13.31 -21.39 -21.83
C GLN A 314 -12.40 -22.12 -20.83
N LYS A 315 -12.90 -22.38 -19.62
CA LYS A 315 -12.21 -23.21 -18.64
C LYS A 315 -11.98 -24.63 -19.15
N ASP A 316 -13.03 -25.24 -19.70
CA ASP A 316 -12.96 -26.60 -20.24
C ASP A 316 -11.95 -26.68 -21.39
N LEU A 317 -11.95 -25.69 -22.29
CA LEU A 317 -10.99 -25.58 -23.38
C LEU A 317 -9.56 -25.47 -22.84
N LEU A 318 -9.30 -24.58 -21.88
CA LEU A 318 -7.97 -24.38 -21.31
C LEU A 318 -7.47 -25.65 -20.61
N ILE A 319 -8.31 -26.32 -19.83
CA ILE A 319 -7.98 -27.61 -19.19
C ILE A 319 -7.69 -28.68 -20.25
N ALA A 320 -8.53 -28.80 -21.28
CA ALA A 320 -8.35 -29.77 -22.35
C ALA A 320 -7.02 -29.56 -23.11
N LYS A 321 -6.57 -28.31 -23.26
CA LYS A 321 -5.28 -27.98 -23.87
C LYS A 321 -4.08 -28.25 -22.96
N ILE A 322 -4.23 -28.16 -21.64
CA ILE A 322 -3.12 -28.42 -20.71
C ILE A 322 -2.97 -29.91 -20.38
N LYS A 323 -4.07 -30.64 -20.22
CA LYS A 323 -4.12 -32.03 -19.75
C LYS A 323 -3.14 -32.98 -20.48
N PRO A 324 -2.99 -32.95 -21.82
CA PRO A 324 -2.04 -33.83 -22.54
C PRO A 324 -0.58 -33.60 -22.17
N HIS A 325 -0.24 -32.43 -21.63
CA HIS A 325 1.14 -32.03 -21.35
C HIS A 325 1.56 -32.26 -19.89
N LEU A 326 0.63 -32.62 -19.00
CA LEU A 326 0.88 -32.75 -17.56
C LEU A 326 2.01 -33.73 -17.22
N GLN A 327 2.08 -34.89 -17.88
CA GLN A 327 3.17 -35.85 -17.64
C GLN A 327 4.55 -35.28 -18.02
N GLY A 328 4.62 -34.55 -19.14
CA GLY A 328 5.85 -33.90 -19.59
C GLY A 328 6.28 -32.74 -18.69
N LEU A 329 5.33 -32.01 -18.10
CA LEU A 329 5.59 -30.90 -17.18
C LEU A 329 6.26 -31.34 -15.88
N LYS A 330 6.13 -32.61 -15.46
CA LYS A 330 6.81 -33.16 -14.27
C LYS A 330 8.33 -33.03 -14.34
N LYS A 331 8.90 -32.94 -15.55
CA LYS A 331 10.35 -32.78 -15.77
C LYS A 331 10.84 -31.34 -15.58
N TYR A 332 9.95 -30.37 -15.50
CA TYR A 332 10.30 -28.95 -15.38
C TYR A 332 10.01 -28.46 -13.96
N THR A 333 10.96 -27.72 -13.37
CA THR A 333 10.85 -27.20 -11.99
C THR A 333 9.54 -26.42 -11.78
N TYR A 334 9.23 -25.48 -12.67
CA TYR A 334 8.04 -24.63 -12.58
C TYR A 334 6.75 -25.35 -13.03
N GLY A 335 6.88 -26.32 -13.95
CA GLY A 335 5.74 -27.13 -14.41
C GLY A 335 5.11 -27.96 -13.29
N LYS A 336 5.90 -28.41 -12.30
CA LYS A 336 5.40 -29.17 -11.14
C LYS A 336 4.38 -28.38 -10.30
N HIS A 337 4.59 -27.08 -10.11
CA HIS A 337 3.68 -26.23 -9.33
C HIS A 337 2.32 -26.08 -10.03
N LEU A 338 2.34 -25.94 -11.36
CA LEU A 338 1.13 -25.86 -12.17
C LEU A 338 0.31 -27.16 -12.10
N ILE A 339 0.96 -28.33 -12.12
CA ILE A 339 0.29 -29.64 -12.04
C ILE A 339 -0.57 -29.76 -10.78
N SER A 340 -0.02 -29.44 -9.59
CA SER A 340 -0.76 -29.56 -8.34
C SER A 340 -2.04 -28.72 -8.32
N LYS A 341 -2.00 -27.54 -8.92
CA LYS A 341 -3.15 -26.64 -9.00
C LYS A 341 -4.20 -27.13 -10.00
N ILE A 342 -3.76 -27.65 -11.15
CA ILE A 342 -4.63 -28.21 -12.18
C ILE A 342 -5.32 -29.48 -11.69
N GLU A 343 -4.61 -30.38 -11.01
CA GLU A 343 -5.18 -31.59 -10.44
C GLU A 343 -6.31 -31.27 -9.45
N LYS A 344 -6.12 -30.26 -8.59
CA LYS A 344 -7.18 -29.75 -7.70
C LYS A 344 -8.38 -29.25 -8.49
N GLN A 345 -8.18 -28.38 -9.50
CA GLN A 345 -9.30 -27.86 -10.29
C GLN A 345 -10.05 -28.94 -11.08
N ILE A 346 -9.35 -29.94 -11.62
CA ILE A 346 -9.97 -31.08 -12.31
C ILE A 346 -10.80 -31.92 -11.34
N MET A 347 -10.31 -32.17 -10.12
CA MET A 347 -11.07 -32.89 -9.09
C MET A 347 -12.36 -32.15 -8.71
N PHE A 348 -12.33 -30.83 -8.57
CA PHE A 348 -13.52 -30.04 -8.29
C PHE A 348 -14.52 -30.03 -9.46
N SER A 349 -14.05 -29.93 -10.72
CA SER A 349 -14.93 -30.01 -11.89
C SER A 349 -15.61 -31.40 -12.04
N ASN A 350 -14.91 -32.48 -11.71
CA ASN A 350 -15.48 -33.84 -11.76
C ASN A 350 -16.52 -34.08 -10.65
N ASN A 351 -16.35 -33.49 -9.45
CA ASN A 351 -17.32 -33.63 -8.36
C ASN A 351 -18.57 -32.74 -8.56
N GLY A 352 -18.46 -31.61 -9.27
CA GLY A 352 -19.61 -30.76 -9.60
C GLY A 352 -20.57 -31.40 -10.62
N ASN A 353 -20.07 -32.22 -11.54
CA ASN A 353 -20.88 -32.91 -12.55
C ASN A 353 -21.57 -34.18 -12.02
N ASN A 354 -21.10 -34.78 -10.92
CA ASN A 354 -21.71 -36.00 -10.35
C ASN A 354 -22.93 -35.73 -9.47
N ASN A 355 -23.23 -34.48 -9.09
CA ASN A 355 -24.38 -34.15 -8.26
C ASN A 355 -25.69 -33.88 -9.04
N ASN A 356 -25.69 -33.96 -10.38
CA ASN A 356 -26.87 -33.69 -11.21
C ASN A 356 -27.46 -34.92 -11.92
N SER A 357 -27.06 -36.12 -11.53
CA SER A 357 -27.60 -37.35 -12.10
C SER A 357 -27.69 -38.46 -11.05
N ASN A 358 -28.71 -38.35 -10.20
CA ASN A 358 -29.54 -39.45 -9.68
C ASN A 358 -30.17 -39.02 -8.35
N ASN A 359 -31.45 -38.64 -8.40
CA ASN A 359 -32.32 -38.77 -7.25
C ASN A 359 -33.63 -39.42 -7.74
N PRO A 360 -33.88 -40.71 -7.45
CA PRO A 360 -35.22 -41.26 -7.57
C PRO A 360 -36.09 -40.61 -6.49
N LEU A 361 -37.20 -40.02 -6.91
CA LEU A 361 -38.25 -39.49 -6.05
C LEU A 361 -38.73 -40.60 -5.10
N ILE A 362 -38.41 -40.48 -3.80
CA ILE A 362 -39.11 -41.19 -2.73
C ILE A 362 -40.33 -40.33 -2.38
N VAL A 363 -41.50 -40.79 -2.79
CA VAL A 363 -42.79 -40.31 -2.29
C VAL A 363 -43.05 -41.03 -0.98
N GLU A 364 -42.93 -40.32 0.15
CA GLU A 364 -43.45 -40.79 1.43
C GLU A 364 -44.60 -39.91 1.90
N ASN A 365 -45.67 -40.62 2.26
CA ASN A 365 -46.99 -40.15 2.64
C ASN A 365 -46.98 -39.26 3.89
N LEU A 366 -47.59 -38.08 3.80
CA LEU A 366 -48.05 -37.33 4.97
C LEU A 366 -49.50 -37.72 5.27
N GLY A 367 -49.66 -38.63 6.23
CA GLY A 367 -50.93 -38.82 6.92
C GLY A 367 -51.14 -37.70 7.92
N ILE A 368 -52.15 -36.85 7.66
CA ILE A 368 -52.69 -35.91 8.64
C ILE A 368 -53.93 -36.58 9.23
N ALA A 369 -53.87 -36.90 10.52
CA ALA A 369 -55.02 -37.30 11.31
C ALA A 369 -55.80 -36.04 11.73
N GLU A 370 -57.08 -36.02 11.39
CA GLU A 370 -58.09 -35.18 12.04
C GLU A 370 -58.31 -35.67 13.48
N SER A 371 -58.50 -34.77 14.44
CA SER A 371 -59.76 -34.65 15.20
C SER A 371 -59.69 -33.67 16.38
N ASN A 372 -60.75 -32.85 16.42
CA ASN A 372 -61.38 -32.08 17.52
C ASN A 372 -61.00 -30.61 17.68
#